data_AF-A0AA86TQ18-F1
#
_entry.id   AF-A0AA86TQ18-F1
#
_cell.length_a   1.000
_cell.length_b   1.000
_cell.length_c   1.000
_cell.angle_alpha   90.00
_cell.angle_beta   90.00
_cell.angle_gamma   90.00
#
_symmetry.space_group_name_H-M   'P 1'
#
loop_
_entity.id
_entity.type
_entity.pdbx_description
1 polymer ?
#
loop_
_entity_poly.entity_id
_entity_poly.type
_entity_poly.pdbx_seq_one_letter_code
_entity_poly.pdbx_strand_id
1 'polypeptide(L)'
;MANPRRLEPEIRRFVLDIYKTGDRPETKHIVSQIPFLVPKVPQQRDGNECGFFVLYFINLFLKQAPDNFSMEGYPYFMKKDWFSFDGLDRFHEGLNSLN
;
A
#
# COMPACT_ATOMS: atom_id res chain seq x y z
N MET A 1 -15.45 -12.92 0.68
CA MET A 1 -14.39 -11.89 0.72
C MET A 1 -13.10 -12.52 0.22
N ALA A 2 -12.34 -11.83 -0.61
CA ALA A 2 -11.02 -12.31 -1.06
C ALA A 2 -10.03 -12.36 0.13
N ASN A 3 -9.19 -13.38 0.20
CA ASN A 3 -8.10 -13.43 1.18
C ASN A 3 -7.07 -12.33 0.85
N PRO A 4 -6.87 -11.31 1.71
CA PRO A 4 -5.96 -10.20 1.42
C PRO A 4 -4.48 -10.61 1.41
N ARG A 5 -4.14 -11.79 1.96
CA ARG A 5 -2.78 -12.35 1.96
C ARG A 5 -2.51 -13.32 0.82
N ARG A 6 -3.45 -13.51 -0.11
CA ARG A 6 -3.31 -14.50 -1.19
C ARG A 6 -2.08 -14.29 -2.10
N LEU A 7 -1.61 -13.04 -2.21
CA LEU A 7 -0.45 -12.66 -3.03
C LEU A 7 0.85 -12.55 -2.21
N GLU A 8 0.80 -12.79 -0.90
CA GLU A 8 1.99 -12.70 -0.05
C GLU A 8 3.14 -13.60 -0.53
N PRO A 9 2.92 -14.87 -0.95
CA PRO A 9 3.99 -15.72 -1.46
C PRO A 9 4.68 -15.15 -2.72
N GLU A 10 3.90 -14.65 -3.67
CA GLU A 10 4.37 -14.11 -4.95
C GLU A 10 5.10 -12.78 -4.73
N ILE A 11 4.60 -11.92 -3.86
CA ILE A 11 5.27 -10.66 -3.47
C ILE A 11 6.61 -10.96 -2.81
N ARG A 12 6.67 -11.93 -1.88
CA ARG A 12 7.94 -12.32 -1.24
C ARG A 12 8.93 -12.90 -2.25
N ARG A 13 8.45 -13.67 -3.23
CA ARG A 13 9.29 -14.20 -4.31
C ARG A 13 9.85 -13.06 -5.17
N PHE A 14 9.02 -12.11 -5.55
CA PHE A 14 9.43 -10.94 -6.31
C PHE A 14 10.52 -10.12 -5.58
N VAL A 15 10.33 -9.85 -4.29
CA VAL A 15 11.35 -9.17 -3.47
C VAL A 15 12.66 -9.96 -3.44
N LEU A 16 12.60 -11.28 -3.23
CA LEU A 16 13.80 -12.12 -3.24
C LEU A 16 14.54 -12.06 -4.58
N ASP A 17 13.81 -12.04 -5.70
CA ASP A 17 14.41 -12.01 -7.03
C ASP A 17 15.04 -10.63 -7.34
N ILE A 18 14.49 -9.52 -6.82
CA ILE A 18 15.14 -8.19 -6.84
C ILE A 18 16.50 -8.25 -6.14
N TYR A 19 16.56 -8.84 -4.94
CA TYR A 19 17.80 -8.91 -4.16
C TYR A 19 18.89 -9.73 -4.86
N LYS A 20 18.51 -10.88 -5.43
CA LYS A 20 19.42 -11.71 -6.23
C LYS A 20 19.93 -10.98 -7.46
N THR A 21 19.04 -10.25 -8.15
CA THR A 21 19.41 -9.51 -9.38
C THR A 21 20.35 -8.35 -9.07
N GLY A 22 20.24 -7.76 -7.88
CA GLY A 22 21.13 -6.70 -7.41
C GLY A 22 22.42 -7.18 -6.74
N ASP A 23 22.78 -8.47 -6.86
CA ASP A 23 23.92 -9.11 -6.19
C ASP A 23 24.01 -8.82 -4.68
N ARG A 24 22.85 -8.61 -4.03
CA ARG A 24 22.83 -8.29 -2.61
C ARG A 24 22.92 -9.58 -1.78
N PRO A 25 23.67 -9.57 -0.66
CA PRO A 25 23.96 -10.79 0.11
C PRO A 25 22.79 -11.27 0.96
N GLU A 26 21.67 -10.54 1.02
CA GLU A 26 20.56 -10.91 1.89
C GLU A 26 19.89 -12.20 1.43
N THR A 27 19.64 -13.05 2.41
CA THR A 27 19.17 -14.40 2.18
C THR A 27 17.64 -14.46 2.19
N LYS A 28 17.11 -15.58 1.69
CA LYS A 28 15.69 -15.95 1.84
C LYS A 28 15.19 -15.79 3.29
N HIS A 29 16.06 -16.00 4.28
CA HIS A 29 15.73 -15.82 5.68
C HIS A 29 15.38 -14.36 5.99
N ILE A 30 16.20 -13.38 5.57
CA ILE A 30 15.92 -11.95 5.79
C ILE A 30 14.61 -11.54 5.13
N VAL A 31 14.38 -11.92 3.87
CA VAL A 31 13.13 -11.60 3.15
C VAL A 31 11.91 -12.21 3.86
N SER A 32 12.03 -13.39 4.47
CA SER A 32 10.95 -14.00 5.25
C SER A 32 10.61 -13.23 6.53
N GLN A 33 11.56 -12.48 7.10
CA GLN A 33 11.34 -11.67 8.30
C GLN A 33 10.65 -10.33 8.00
N ILE A 34 10.57 -9.91 6.73
CA ILE A 34 9.86 -8.68 6.35
C ILE A 34 8.38 -8.83 6.71
N PRO A 35 7.80 -7.96 7.56
CA PRO A 35 6.39 -8.03 7.93
C PRO A 35 5.49 -7.80 6.71
N PHE A 36 4.51 -8.67 6.51
CA PHE A 36 3.43 -8.45 5.54
C PHE A 36 2.21 -7.88 6.25
N LEU A 37 2.01 -6.58 6.09
CA LEU A 37 0.97 -5.81 6.78
C LEU A 37 -0.18 -5.51 5.82
N VAL A 38 -1.40 -5.74 6.27
CA VAL A 38 -2.63 -5.41 5.54
C VAL A 38 -3.27 -4.22 6.26
N PRO A 39 -3.16 -3.00 5.70
CA PRO A 39 -3.70 -1.81 6.35
C PRO A 39 -5.23 -1.91 6.47
N LYS A 40 -5.76 -1.42 7.60
CA LYS A 40 -7.21 -1.38 7.85
C LYS A 40 -7.76 -0.06 7.35
N VAL A 41 -8.34 -0.10 6.17
CA VAL A 41 -8.82 1.06 5.42
C VAL A 41 -10.21 0.81 4.89
N PRO A 42 -11.02 1.86 4.64
CA PRO A 42 -12.31 1.72 3.98
C PRO A 42 -12.17 0.86 2.73
N GLN A 43 -13.07 -0.10 2.60
CA GLN A 43 -13.13 -1.00 1.45
C GLN A 43 -14.10 -0.41 0.42
N GLN A 44 -13.84 -0.69 -0.86
CA GLN A 44 -14.73 -0.28 -1.95
C GLN A 44 -16.17 -0.76 -1.71
N ARG A 45 -17.13 0.06 -2.11
CA ARG A 45 -18.57 -0.21 -1.90
C ARG A 45 -19.13 -1.11 -3.01
N ASP A 46 -18.59 -0.98 -4.22
CA ASP A 46 -18.98 -1.77 -5.39
C ASP A 46 -17.77 -2.23 -6.23
N GLY A 47 -18.04 -2.83 -7.39
CA GLY A 47 -17.01 -3.34 -8.31
C GLY A 47 -16.42 -2.32 -9.28
N ASN A 48 -16.98 -1.11 -9.36
CA ASN A 48 -16.63 -0.09 -10.35
C ASN A 48 -15.66 0.96 -9.79
N GLU A 49 -15.60 1.11 -8.46
CA GLU A 49 -14.75 2.13 -7.82
C GLU A 49 -13.30 1.70 -7.59
N CYS A 50 -12.93 0.44 -7.86
CA CYS A 50 -11.65 -0.13 -7.43
C CYS A 50 -10.43 0.67 -7.92
N GLY A 51 -10.48 1.21 -9.15
CA GLY A 51 -9.43 2.06 -9.72
C GLY A 51 -9.25 3.37 -8.95
N PHE A 52 -10.35 4.05 -8.59
CA PHE A 52 -10.31 5.29 -7.83
C PHE A 52 -9.76 5.08 -6.41
N PHE A 53 -10.12 3.98 -5.77
CA PHE A 53 -9.55 3.61 -4.47
C PHE A 53 -8.02 3.46 -4.57
N VAL A 54 -7.53 2.71 -5.57
CA VAL A 54 -6.08 2.51 -5.78
C VAL A 54 -5.37 3.84 -6.02
N LEU A 55 -5.91 4.70 -6.89
CA LEU A 55 -5.33 6.02 -7.17
C LEU A 55 -5.30 6.91 -5.93
N TYR A 56 -6.38 6.91 -5.15
CA TYR A 56 -6.44 7.69 -3.92
C TYR A 56 -5.47 7.15 -2.86
N PHE A 57 -5.31 5.83 -2.73
CA PHE A 57 -4.26 5.23 -1.87
C PHE A 57 -2.86 5.72 -2.25
N ILE A 58 -2.54 5.71 -3.55
CA ILE A 58 -1.23 6.17 -4.05
C ILE A 58 -1.04 7.65 -3.73
N ASN A 59 -2.05 8.49 -3.99
CA ASN A 59 -2.00 9.93 -3.69
C ASN A 59 -1.79 10.20 -2.19
N LEU A 60 -2.50 9.48 -1.31
CA LEU A 60 -2.30 9.61 0.14
C LEU A 60 -0.92 9.15 0.58
N PHE A 61 -0.44 8.03 0.03
CA PHE A 61 0.90 7.52 0.31
C PHE A 61 1.96 8.55 -0.09
N LEU A 62 1.93 9.08 -1.32
CA LEU A 62 2.90 10.06 -1.80
C LEU A 62 2.89 11.37 -0.98
N LYS A 63 1.75 11.74 -0.40
CA LYS A 63 1.62 12.97 0.42
C LYS A 63 2.06 12.79 1.88
N GLN A 64 1.91 11.58 2.43
CA GLN A 64 2.05 11.33 3.87
C GLN A 64 3.18 10.36 4.21
N ALA A 65 3.74 9.66 3.21
CA ALA A 65 4.90 8.82 3.43
C ALA A 65 6.05 9.68 3.96
N PRO A 66 6.75 9.21 5.01
CA PRO A 66 7.92 9.91 5.51
C PRO A 66 9.05 9.85 4.50
N ASP A 67 9.89 10.88 4.46
CA ASP A 67 11.14 10.84 3.68
C ASP A 67 12.06 9.71 4.15
N ASN A 68 12.08 9.47 5.46
CA ASN A 68 12.83 8.38 6.09
C ASN A 68 11.87 7.43 6.82
N PHE A 69 11.78 6.19 6.34
CA PHE A 69 10.96 5.17 6.95
C PHE A 69 11.62 4.59 8.21
N SER A 70 10.83 4.42 9.28
CA SER A 70 11.21 3.70 10.50
C SER A 70 10.12 2.69 10.86
N MET A 71 10.53 1.54 11.40
CA MET A 71 9.61 0.60 12.03
C MET A 71 9.22 1.03 13.45
N GLU A 72 10.01 1.90 14.08
CA GLU A 72 9.72 2.42 15.41
C GLU A 72 8.48 3.33 15.36
N GLY A 73 7.49 3.04 16.21
CA GLY A 73 6.24 3.78 16.24
C GLY A 73 5.33 3.57 15.01
N TYR A 74 5.65 2.63 14.10
CA TYR A 74 4.78 2.29 12.98
C TYR A 74 3.47 1.61 13.49
N PRO A 75 2.28 1.98 12.97
CA PRO A 75 2.04 2.94 11.89
C PRO A 75 1.90 4.39 12.38
N TYR A 76 2.82 5.27 11.98
CA TYR A 76 2.68 6.73 12.11
C TYR A 76 2.18 7.39 10.81
N PHE A 77 2.22 6.67 9.69
CA PHE A 77 1.50 6.91 8.44
C PHE A 77 0.70 5.64 8.10
N MET A 78 -0.30 5.72 7.21
CA MET A 78 -1.27 4.63 7.02
C MET A 78 -2.13 4.28 8.25
N LYS A 79 -2.39 5.27 9.12
CA LYS A 79 -3.26 5.13 10.29
C LYS A 79 -4.70 4.87 9.88
N LYS A 80 -5.54 4.32 10.76
CA LYS A 80 -6.92 3.94 10.43
C LYS A 80 -7.76 5.09 9.82
N ASP A 81 -7.49 6.32 10.21
CA ASP A 81 -8.17 7.55 9.81
C ASP A 81 -7.53 8.26 8.60
N TRP A 82 -6.43 7.75 8.06
CA TRP A 82 -5.72 8.37 6.93
C TRP A 82 -6.50 8.35 5.61
N PHE A 83 -7.51 7.47 5.51
CA PHE A 83 -8.34 7.27 4.33
C PHE A 83 -9.81 7.46 4.75
N SER A 84 -10.51 8.39 4.11
CA SER A 84 -11.94 8.62 4.31
C SER A 84 -12.69 8.66 2.97
N PHE A 85 -13.99 8.35 3.01
CA PHE A 85 -14.84 8.46 1.83
C PHE A 85 -14.96 9.91 1.36
N ASP A 86 -15.16 10.87 2.28
CA ASP A 86 -15.19 12.30 1.92
C ASP A 86 -13.91 12.77 1.24
N GLY A 87 -12.76 12.20 1.64
CA GLY A 87 -11.47 12.49 1.02
C GLY A 87 -11.35 11.89 -0.39
N LEU A 88 -11.89 10.69 -0.59
CA LEU A 88 -11.98 10.04 -1.90
C LEU A 88 -12.91 10.82 -2.84
N ASP A 89 -14.07 11.25 -2.36
CA ASP A 89 -15.05 12.00 -3.15
C ASP A 89 -14.44 13.32 -3.65
N ARG A 90 -13.79 14.08 -2.76
CA ARG A 90 -13.04 15.30 -3.15
C ARG A 90 -11.91 15.03 -4.14
N PHE A 91 -11.20 13.91 -3.98
CA PHE A 91 -10.16 13.52 -4.92
C PHE A 91 -10.73 13.22 -6.31
N HIS A 92 -11.86 12.52 -6.37
CA HIS A 92 -12.56 12.21 -7.61
C HIS A 92 -13.09 13.48 -8.31
N GLU A 93 -13.72 14.39 -7.58
CA GLU A 93 -14.14 15.71 -8.10
C GLU A 93 -12.95 16.49 -8.68
N GLY A 94 -11.82 16.50 -7.97
CA GLY A 94 -10.58 17.15 -8.44
C GLY A 94 -10.07 16.57 -9.76
N LEU A 95 -10.10 15.24 -9.93
CA LEU A 95 -9.72 14.60 -11.20
C LEU A 95 -10.63 15.00 -12.36
N ASN A 96 -11.94 15.09 -12.12
CA ASN A 96 -12.90 15.48 -13.16
C ASN A 96 -12.77 16.95 -13.57
N SER A 97 -12.27 17.81 -12.69
CA SER A 97 -12.01 19.23 -13.00
C SER A 97 -10.76 19.48 -13.84
N LEU A 98 -9.92 18.46 -14.03
CA LEU A 98 -8.70 18.52 -14.86
C LEU A 98 -8.93 18.13 -16.32
N ASN A 99 -10.14 17.64 -16.64
CA ASN A 99 -10.58 17.28 -18.00
C ASN A 99 -11.46 18.40 -18.59
#